data_AF-A0A9D5EPM1-F1
#
_entry.id   AF-A0A9D5EPM1-F1
#
_cell.length_a   1.000
_cell.length_b   1.000
_cell.length_c   1.000
_cell.angle_alpha   90.00
_cell.angle_beta   90.00
_cell.angle_gamma   90.00
#
_symmetry.space_group_name_H-M   'P 1'
#
loop_
_entity.id
_entity.type
_entity.pdbx_description
1 polymer ?
#
loop_
_entity_poly.entity_id
_entity_poly.type
_entity_poly.pdbx_seq_one_letter_code
_entity_poly.pdbx_strand_id
1 'polypeptide(L)'
;MNATLFSVYPSGVNGLCGRWPHRLTNTIVSLLLVLVFPPPAHAGLYYSGEQFAELPSRLSGFLVDHRSLRTAAIDRPGNLPPSPLRDDYLTAAERLEKLKKTRALTPHETADLGALFVRLGKIDAAIAVLSPAARKNPEHFRLAANLGTAFQMAGDLERAADQLEEAVRLAPQKARDAEKWHLKLVRLRLKEGRAANTPTAVDDLFGVRFTGEPGMLAATEFKKLPENAVAVAQQLALWLPADGRLLWQLGELANAHGDVRTAAAILDGCVTEFALGAPDVRKHRQLYRAAVDEAAKKPDHEQHKSTLKTKSPRPLVKAFDESALPAIKADAVNVLPWPVLTATATDAKGRPMFLKYLEQLDGKTVTLNGFMQPLRDELAVTSFMLLEYPVGCWFCETPEPTGLVSVELKAGKASDFKKGLIKVTGTLTLNRTDPESYLFSLTDARVGEAD
;
A
#
# COMPACT_ATOMS: atom_id res chain seq x y z
N MET A 1 -9.00 52.40 57.71
CA MET A 1 -9.74 51.99 58.92
C MET A 1 -10.12 50.53 58.76
N ASN A 2 -9.84 49.75 59.80
CA ASN A 2 -10.10 48.31 60.02
C ASN A 2 -11.39 47.79 59.35
N ALA A 3 -11.33 46.70 58.57
CA ALA A 3 -11.32 45.28 58.95
C ALA A 3 -12.73 44.70 59.15
N THR A 4 -12.92 43.50 58.57
CA THR A 4 -13.77 42.38 59.06
C THR A 4 -15.27 42.64 59.20
N LEU A 5 -16.21 41.70 59.14
CA LEU A 5 -16.39 40.28 58.81
C LEU A 5 -17.91 40.04 58.98
N PHE A 6 -18.38 38.85 58.58
CA PHE A 6 -19.64 38.20 58.98
C PHE A 6 -20.93 38.77 58.37
N SER A 7 -21.59 38.03 57.48
CA SER A 7 -22.45 36.85 57.74
C SER A 7 -23.80 37.24 58.33
N VAL A 8 -24.86 36.69 57.75
CA VAL A 8 -25.94 35.94 58.43
C VAL A 8 -27.13 35.92 57.45
N TYR A 9 -27.34 34.76 56.82
CA TYR A 9 -28.66 34.27 56.41
C TYR A 9 -29.47 33.99 57.68
N PRO A 10 -30.81 34.11 57.69
CA PRO A 10 -31.59 32.91 57.35
C PRO A 10 -33.02 33.13 56.80
N SER A 11 -33.57 32.01 56.31
CA SER A 11 -34.97 31.56 56.42
C SER A 11 -36.07 32.51 55.94
N GLY A 12 -36.91 32.15 54.96
CA GLY A 12 -37.66 30.91 54.87
C GLY A 12 -39.15 31.28 54.82
N VAL A 13 -39.89 30.94 53.77
CA VAL A 13 -40.71 29.72 53.62
C VAL A 13 -42.17 30.13 53.36
N ASN A 14 -42.68 29.67 52.20
CA ASN A 14 -44.05 29.30 51.84
C ASN A 14 -45.18 30.33 51.63
N GLY A 15 -45.82 30.21 50.45
CA GLY A 15 -47.27 30.02 50.40
C GLY A 15 -48.03 30.65 49.23
N LEU A 16 -48.06 29.95 48.08
CA LEU A 16 -49.20 29.69 47.18
C LEU A 16 -50.27 30.79 46.96
N CYS A 17 -50.43 31.25 45.70
CA CYS A 17 -51.55 30.90 44.81
C CYS A 17 -51.71 31.94 43.66
N GLY A 18 -51.79 31.50 42.40
CA GLY A 18 -52.44 32.29 41.33
C GLY A 18 -51.73 32.43 39.97
N ARG A 19 -52.16 31.60 39.01
CA ARG A 19 -52.26 31.85 37.54
C ARG A 19 -50.97 32.05 36.69
N TRP A 20 -50.71 31.02 35.86
CA TRP A 20 -49.98 31.06 34.57
C TRP A 20 -50.92 31.54 33.44
N PRO A 21 -50.47 32.16 32.32
CA PRO A 21 -49.55 31.56 31.33
C PRO A 21 -48.50 32.54 30.75
N HIS A 22 -47.30 32.12 30.34
CA HIS A 22 -47.02 31.59 29.00
C HIS A 22 -45.71 30.81 28.98
N ARG A 23 -45.69 29.82 28.08
CA ARG A 23 -44.69 28.76 27.91
C ARG A 23 -43.33 29.29 27.48
N LEU A 24 -42.28 28.97 28.23
CA LEU A 24 -40.90 28.88 27.76
C LEU A 24 -40.48 27.41 27.81
N THR A 25 -40.71 26.70 26.70
CA THR A 25 -40.05 25.42 26.43
C THR A 25 -38.64 25.72 25.92
N ASN A 26 -37.64 25.67 26.80
CA ASN A 26 -36.25 25.50 26.39
C ASN A 26 -35.81 24.08 26.71
N THR A 27 -36.02 23.22 25.71
CA THR A 27 -35.44 21.88 25.64
C THR A 27 -33.92 22.02 25.55
N ILE A 28 -33.19 21.48 26.51
CA ILE A 28 -31.75 21.27 26.43
C ILE A 28 -31.53 20.22 25.33
N VAL A 29 -31.18 20.68 24.12
CA VAL A 29 -30.65 19.80 23.07
C VAL A 29 -29.16 19.64 23.35
N SER A 30 -28.79 18.49 23.91
CA SER A 30 -27.40 18.05 23.97
C SER A 30 -26.87 17.90 22.55
N LEU A 31 -26.10 18.88 22.09
CA LEU A 31 -25.37 18.84 20.83
C LEU A 31 -24.22 17.83 20.99
N LEU A 32 -24.49 16.57 20.65
CA LEU A 32 -23.45 15.56 20.41
C LEU A 32 -22.68 15.99 19.15
N LEU A 33 -21.66 16.82 19.35
CA LEU A 33 -20.62 17.11 18.37
C LEU A 33 -19.81 15.83 18.16
N VAL A 34 -20.35 14.91 17.36
CA VAL A 34 -19.53 13.88 16.74
C VAL A 34 -18.66 14.61 15.73
N LEU A 35 -17.43 14.91 16.14
CA LEU A 35 -16.35 15.23 15.22
C LEU A 35 -16.12 13.98 14.36
N VAL A 36 -16.92 13.82 13.31
CA VAL A 36 -16.62 12.90 12.22
C VAL A 36 -15.42 13.50 11.51
N PHE A 37 -14.22 13.12 11.96
CA PHE A 37 -13.05 13.22 11.11
C PHE A 37 -13.39 12.41 9.84
N PRO A 38 -13.40 13.03 8.64
CA PRO A 38 -13.62 12.27 7.43
C PRO A 38 -12.48 11.25 7.32
N PRO A 39 -12.76 9.93 7.22
CA PRO A 39 -11.69 9.00 6.93
C PRO A 39 -11.14 9.36 5.54
N PRO A 40 -9.81 9.41 5.37
CA PRO A 40 -9.16 9.76 4.11
C PRO A 40 -9.55 8.83 2.96
N ALA A 41 -9.16 9.27 1.77
CA ALA A 41 -9.55 8.67 0.49
C ALA A 41 -8.99 7.25 0.32
N HIS A 42 -9.81 6.35 -0.23
CA HIS A 42 -9.41 5.00 -0.62
C HIS A 42 -8.95 5.03 -2.09
N ALA A 43 -7.92 4.26 -2.39
CA ALA A 43 -6.88 4.68 -3.30
C ALA A 43 -6.61 3.68 -4.44
N GLY A 44 -7.51 3.50 -5.42
CA GLY A 44 -7.30 2.53 -6.52
C GLY A 44 -7.95 2.93 -7.84
N LEU A 45 -7.46 2.34 -8.94
CA LEU A 45 -8.34 2.02 -10.06
C LEU A 45 -9.58 1.37 -9.45
N TYR A 46 -10.74 1.96 -9.66
CA TYR A 46 -11.89 1.74 -8.79
C TYR A 46 -12.46 0.34 -8.99
N TYR A 47 -11.99 -0.61 -8.19
CA TYR A 47 -12.49 -1.97 -8.02
C TYR A 47 -13.01 -2.15 -6.59
N SER A 48 -14.24 -2.64 -6.43
CA SER A 48 -14.93 -2.73 -5.13
C SER A 48 -14.35 -3.80 -4.21
N GLY A 49 -13.66 -4.80 -4.76
CA GLY A 49 -12.99 -5.86 -4.01
C GLY A 49 -11.58 -5.51 -3.55
N GLU A 50 -11.06 -4.33 -3.89
CA GLU A 50 -9.77 -3.82 -3.43
C GLU A 50 -9.99 -2.89 -2.24
N GLN A 51 -9.41 -3.23 -1.09
CA GLN A 51 -9.40 -2.36 0.09
C GLN A 51 -8.03 -1.72 0.21
N PHE A 52 -8.01 -0.43 0.53
CA PHE A 52 -6.78 0.34 0.66
C PHE A 52 -6.60 0.87 2.07
N ALA A 53 -5.38 0.79 2.59
CA ALA A 53 -4.95 1.62 3.70
C ALA A 53 -4.88 3.09 3.27
N GLU A 54 -4.93 3.97 4.26
CA GLU A 54 -4.88 5.41 4.06
C GLU A 54 -3.48 5.84 3.56
N LEU A 55 -3.45 6.76 2.59
CA LEU A 55 -2.22 7.37 2.10
C LEU A 55 -1.98 8.74 2.77
N PRO A 56 -0.72 9.15 3.02
CA PRO A 56 0.49 8.45 2.62
C PRO A 56 0.81 7.27 3.53
N SER A 57 1.11 6.12 2.95
CA SER A 57 1.66 4.99 3.71
C SER A 57 3.18 5.15 3.82
N ARG A 58 3.81 4.41 4.73
CA ARG A 58 5.27 4.37 4.79
C ARG A 58 5.82 3.65 3.55
N LEU A 59 7.03 4.02 3.12
CA LEU A 59 7.54 3.64 1.81
C LEU A 59 7.72 2.13 1.63
N SER A 60 8.10 1.40 2.68
CA SER A 60 8.35 -0.04 2.59
C SER A 60 7.10 -0.82 2.17
N GLY A 61 6.04 -0.74 2.98
CA GLY A 61 4.75 -1.38 2.69
C GLY A 61 4.17 -0.93 1.35
N PHE A 62 4.36 0.34 0.99
CA PHE A 62 3.97 0.87 -0.33
C PHE A 62 4.67 0.15 -1.49
N LEU A 63 5.99 -0.01 -1.44
CA LEU A 63 6.77 -0.59 -2.53
C LEU A 63 6.44 -2.07 -2.74
N VAL A 64 6.15 -2.82 -1.68
CA VAL A 64 5.69 -4.22 -1.75
C VAL A 64 4.39 -4.33 -2.56
N ASP A 65 3.43 -3.46 -2.28
CA ASP A 65 2.13 -3.46 -2.95
C ASP A 65 2.22 -2.96 -4.38
N HIS A 66 2.99 -1.89 -4.60
CA HIS A 66 3.31 -1.40 -5.93
C HIS A 66 3.92 -2.51 -6.81
N ARG A 67 4.90 -3.26 -6.29
CA ARG A 67 5.50 -4.40 -7.01
C ARG A 67 4.49 -5.52 -7.24
N SER A 68 3.65 -5.82 -6.25
CA SER A 68 2.62 -6.85 -6.36
C SER A 68 1.64 -6.54 -7.49
N LEU A 69 1.17 -5.29 -7.57
CA LEU A 69 0.31 -4.80 -8.65
C LEU A 69 1.01 -4.87 -10.01
N ARG A 70 2.27 -4.42 -10.12
CA ARG A 70 3.03 -4.51 -11.38
C ARG A 70 3.17 -5.96 -11.84
N THR A 71 3.46 -6.86 -10.91
CA THR A 71 3.60 -8.29 -11.20
C THR A 71 2.26 -8.92 -11.58
N ALA A 72 1.15 -8.43 -11.02
CA ALA A 72 -0.18 -8.94 -11.32
C ALA A 72 -0.63 -8.65 -12.76
N ALA A 73 -0.09 -7.60 -13.39
CA ALA A 73 -0.38 -7.27 -14.78
C ALA A 73 0.37 -8.16 -15.80
N ILE A 74 1.46 -8.80 -15.39
CA ILE A 74 2.31 -9.59 -16.29
C ILE A 74 1.75 -11.00 -16.44
N ASP A 75 1.56 -11.45 -17.68
CA ASP A 75 1.28 -12.85 -17.96
C ASP A 75 2.57 -13.68 -17.88
N ARG A 76 2.53 -14.78 -17.11
CA ARG A 76 3.73 -15.60 -16.87
C ARG A 76 3.80 -16.74 -17.89
N PRO A 77 4.89 -16.86 -18.66
CA PRO A 77 5.02 -17.96 -19.62
C PRO A 77 5.19 -19.32 -18.91
N GLY A 78 4.60 -20.38 -19.48
CA GLY A 78 4.74 -21.77 -19.02
C GLY A 78 3.74 -22.19 -17.93
N ASN A 79 4.03 -23.33 -17.27
CA ASN A 79 3.21 -23.89 -16.17
C ASN A 79 3.48 -23.19 -14.81
N LEU A 80 4.02 -21.97 -14.80
CA LEU A 80 4.30 -21.26 -13.55
C LEU A 80 2.99 -20.68 -12.97
N PRO A 81 2.74 -20.86 -11.66
CA PRO A 81 1.52 -20.34 -11.06
C PRO A 81 1.49 -18.80 -11.10
N PRO A 82 0.29 -18.20 -11.22
CA PRO A 82 0.12 -16.76 -11.10
C PRO A 82 0.62 -16.26 -9.73
N SER A 83 0.95 -14.96 -9.63
CA SER A 83 1.14 -14.37 -8.30
C SER A 83 -0.18 -14.40 -7.51
N PRO A 84 -0.16 -14.46 -6.17
CA PRO A 84 -1.39 -14.50 -5.37
C PRO A 84 -2.39 -13.40 -5.73
N LEU A 85 -1.90 -12.16 -5.91
CA LEU A 85 -2.76 -11.03 -6.29
C LEU A 85 -3.33 -11.16 -7.72
N ARG A 86 -2.57 -11.73 -8.67
CA ARG A 86 -3.08 -12.00 -10.02
C ARG A 86 -4.17 -13.06 -9.97
N ASP A 87 -3.99 -14.11 -9.18
CA ASP A 87 -4.95 -15.20 -9.02
C ASP A 87 -6.29 -14.69 -8.46
N ASP A 88 -6.23 -13.84 -7.43
CA ASP A 88 -7.38 -13.13 -6.88
C ASP A 88 -8.13 -12.34 -7.96
N TYR A 89 -7.41 -11.57 -8.78
CA TYR A 89 -8.01 -10.78 -9.86
C TYR A 89 -8.58 -11.64 -10.98
N LEU A 90 -7.92 -12.74 -11.35
CA LEU A 90 -8.41 -13.69 -12.34
C LEU A 90 -9.71 -14.34 -11.86
N THR A 91 -9.74 -14.80 -10.61
CA THR A 91 -10.92 -15.40 -9.97
C THR A 91 -12.09 -14.42 -9.94
N ALA A 92 -11.84 -13.17 -9.54
CA ALA A 92 -12.86 -12.13 -9.52
C ALA A 92 -13.39 -11.79 -10.93
N ALA A 93 -12.50 -11.70 -11.92
CA ALA A 93 -12.87 -11.43 -13.30
C ALA A 93 -13.68 -12.58 -13.90
N GLU A 94 -13.28 -13.83 -13.65
CA GLU A 94 -13.99 -15.02 -14.11
C GLU A 94 -15.41 -15.08 -13.52
N ARG A 95 -15.57 -14.75 -12.24
CA ARG A 95 -16.89 -14.66 -11.60
C ARG A 95 -17.80 -13.67 -12.33
N LEU A 96 -17.31 -12.46 -12.62
CA LEU A 96 -18.10 -11.43 -13.31
C LEU A 96 -18.39 -11.81 -14.77
N GLU A 97 -17.46 -12.45 -15.48
CA GLU A 97 -17.69 -12.97 -16.84
C GLU A 97 -18.73 -14.11 -16.84
N LYS A 98 -18.72 -15.00 -15.85
CA LYS A 98 -19.78 -16.02 -15.69
C LYS A 98 -21.15 -15.38 -15.46
N LEU A 99 -21.23 -14.36 -14.59
CA LEU A 99 -22.48 -13.63 -14.35
C LEU A 99 -22.99 -12.91 -15.61
N LYS A 100 -22.08 -12.33 -16.41
CA LYS A 100 -22.41 -11.67 -17.68
C LYS A 100 -23.05 -12.61 -18.70
N LYS A 101 -22.74 -13.91 -18.65
CA LYS A 101 -23.36 -14.94 -19.51
C LYS A 101 -24.79 -15.27 -19.09
N THR A 102 -25.15 -15.08 -17.82
CA THR A 102 -26.48 -15.42 -17.29
C THR A 102 -27.40 -14.21 -17.18
N ARG A 103 -26.86 -13.00 -17.01
CA ARG A 103 -27.62 -11.74 -16.98
C ARG A 103 -26.77 -10.55 -17.41
N ALA A 104 -27.44 -9.42 -17.69
CA ALA A 104 -26.76 -8.14 -17.81
C ALA A 104 -26.05 -7.78 -16.48
N LEU A 105 -24.79 -7.34 -16.58
CA LEU A 105 -24.07 -6.77 -15.44
C LEU A 105 -24.61 -5.38 -15.13
N THR A 106 -24.63 -5.03 -13.85
CA THR A 106 -24.90 -3.66 -13.42
C THR A 106 -23.74 -2.73 -13.82
N PRO A 107 -23.94 -1.39 -13.84
CA PRO A 107 -22.84 -0.44 -14.10
C PRO A 107 -21.67 -0.60 -13.11
N HIS A 108 -21.95 -0.87 -11.84
CA HIS A 108 -20.94 -1.12 -10.81
C HIS A 108 -20.12 -2.39 -11.10
N GLU A 109 -20.79 -3.50 -11.43
CA GLU A 109 -20.12 -4.76 -11.78
C GLU A 109 -19.31 -4.64 -13.08
N THR A 110 -19.80 -3.84 -14.03
CA THR A 110 -19.09 -3.57 -15.28
C THR A 110 -17.85 -2.71 -15.04
N ALA A 111 -17.93 -1.73 -14.14
CA ALA A 111 -16.78 -0.95 -13.70
C ALA A 111 -15.74 -1.82 -12.98
N ASP A 112 -16.19 -2.76 -12.14
CA ASP A 112 -15.34 -3.75 -11.46
C ASP A 112 -14.62 -4.65 -12.47
N LEU A 113 -15.35 -5.20 -13.44
CA LEU A 113 -14.77 -6.07 -14.47
C LEU A 113 -13.73 -5.31 -15.32
N GLY A 114 -14.03 -4.06 -15.70
CA GLY A 114 -13.09 -3.20 -16.41
C GLY A 114 -11.84 -2.90 -15.59
N ALA A 115 -11.98 -2.62 -14.30
CA ALA A 115 -10.83 -2.41 -13.41
C ALA A 115 -9.96 -3.66 -13.29
N LEU A 116 -10.57 -4.84 -13.13
CA LEU A 116 -9.84 -6.10 -13.07
C LEU A 116 -9.05 -6.35 -14.36
N PHE A 117 -9.63 -6.06 -15.53
CA PHE A 117 -8.91 -6.19 -16.79
C PHE A 117 -7.74 -5.22 -16.91
N VAL A 118 -7.87 -3.98 -16.43
CA VAL A 118 -6.73 -3.05 -16.34
C VAL A 118 -5.65 -3.58 -15.40
N ARG A 119 -5.99 -4.07 -14.20
CA ARG A 119 -5.03 -4.69 -13.26
C ARG A 119 -4.30 -5.89 -13.85
N LEU A 120 -4.99 -6.68 -14.67
CA LEU A 120 -4.46 -7.87 -15.33
C LEU A 120 -3.66 -7.56 -16.61
N GLY A 121 -3.49 -6.28 -16.98
CA GLY A 121 -2.81 -5.85 -18.21
C GLY A 121 -3.63 -6.06 -19.49
N LYS A 122 -4.91 -6.45 -19.39
CA LYS A 122 -5.81 -6.74 -20.52
C LYS A 122 -6.53 -5.46 -20.98
N ILE A 123 -5.76 -4.48 -21.45
CA ILE A 123 -6.24 -3.11 -21.72
C ILE A 123 -7.35 -3.07 -22.77
N ASP A 124 -7.21 -3.80 -23.87
CA ASP A 124 -8.24 -3.86 -24.92
C ASP A 124 -9.57 -4.42 -24.40
N ALA A 125 -9.51 -5.46 -23.57
CA ALA A 125 -10.69 -6.06 -22.95
C ALA A 125 -11.37 -5.08 -21.98
N ALA A 126 -10.58 -4.30 -21.21
CA ALA A 126 -11.10 -3.26 -20.34
C ALA A 126 -11.86 -2.20 -21.15
N ILE A 127 -11.27 -1.66 -22.23
CA ILE A 127 -11.90 -0.65 -23.09
C ILE A 127 -13.18 -1.20 -23.73
N ALA A 128 -13.16 -2.46 -24.21
CA ALA A 128 -14.30 -3.09 -24.86
C ALA A 128 -15.51 -3.24 -23.92
N VAL A 129 -15.28 -3.49 -22.63
CA VAL A 129 -16.33 -3.61 -21.61
C VAL A 129 -16.78 -2.25 -21.09
N LEU A 130 -15.85 -1.32 -20.84
CA LEU A 130 -16.12 -0.03 -20.23
C LEU A 130 -16.76 0.98 -21.19
N SER A 131 -16.31 1.05 -22.44
CA SER A 131 -16.79 2.04 -23.44
C SER A 131 -18.31 2.03 -23.66
N PRO A 132 -18.96 0.88 -23.97
CA PRO A 132 -20.42 0.87 -24.13
C PRO A 132 -21.15 1.13 -22.82
N ALA A 133 -20.58 0.74 -21.68
CA ALA A 133 -21.19 0.94 -20.37
C ALA A 133 -21.19 2.41 -19.95
N ALA A 134 -20.08 3.12 -20.16
CA ALA A 134 -19.97 4.56 -19.92
C ALA A 134 -20.94 5.36 -20.81
N ARG A 135 -21.09 5.00 -22.09
CA ARG A 135 -22.09 5.64 -22.98
C ARG A 135 -23.53 5.46 -22.50
N LYS A 136 -23.87 4.29 -21.93
CA LYS A 136 -25.20 4.01 -21.40
C LYS A 136 -25.45 4.63 -20.02
N ASN A 137 -24.38 4.91 -19.27
CA ASN A 137 -24.45 5.42 -17.91
C ASN A 137 -23.49 6.61 -17.75
N PRO A 138 -23.77 7.75 -18.42
CA PRO A 138 -22.83 8.87 -18.50
C PRO A 138 -22.51 9.49 -17.13
N GLU A 139 -23.44 9.41 -16.16
CA GLU A 139 -23.24 9.96 -14.81
C GLU A 139 -22.54 8.97 -13.84
N HIS A 140 -21.99 7.86 -14.34
CA HIS A 140 -21.39 6.84 -13.47
C HIS A 140 -19.86 7.04 -13.31
N PHE A 141 -19.50 7.70 -12.22
CA PHE A 141 -18.11 8.03 -11.83
C PHE A 141 -17.07 6.93 -12.12
N ARG A 142 -17.25 5.70 -11.58
CA ARG A 142 -16.23 4.64 -11.69
C ARG A 142 -16.06 4.13 -13.12
N LEU A 143 -17.08 4.26 -13.97
CA LEU A 143 -16.97 3.87 -15.38
C LEU A 143 -16.09 4.89 -16.13
N ALA A 144 -16.31 6.19 -15.89
CA ALA A 144 -15.51 7.26 -16.46
C ALA A 144 -14.03 7.16 -15.99
N ALA A 145 -13.79 7.03 -14.68
CA ALA A 145 -12.44 6.94 -14.12
C ALA A 145 -11.66 5.71 -14.64
N ASN A 146 -12.27 4.53 -14.60
CA ASN A 146 -11.61 3.30 -15.06
C ASN A 146 -11.40 3.32 -16.59
N LEU A 147 -12.30 3.92 -17.36
CA LEU A 147 -12.15 4.05 -18.80
C LEU A 147 -11.04 5.04 -19.17
N GLY A 148 -10.95 6.17 -18.45
CA GLY A 148 -9.85 7.13 -18.62
C GLY A 148 -8.50 6.50 -18.32
N THR A 149 -8.40 5.70 -17.26
CA THR A 149 -7.19 4.92 -16.94
C THR A 149 -6.86 3.92 -18.05
N ALA A 150 -7.85 3.19 -18.56
CA ALA A 150 -7.65 2.23 -19.64
C ALA A 150 -7.16 2.90 -20.93
N PHE A 151 -7.73 4.06 -21.31
CA PHE A 151 -7.25 4.84 -22.46
C PHE A 151 -5.83 5.36 -22.25
N GLN A 152 -5.48 5.83 -21.05
CA GLN A 152 -4.12 6.25 -20.76
C GLN A 152 -3.13 5.10 -20.95
N MET A 153 -3.46 3.91 -20.44
CA MET A 153 -2.61 2.72 -20.60
C MET A 153 -2.54 2.22 -22.04
N ALA A 154 -3.55 2.49 -22.86
CA ALA A 154 -3.51 2.27 -24.31
C ALA A 154 -2.69 3.34 -25.06
N GLY A 155 -2.20 4.39 -24.38
CA GLY A 155 -1.50 5.52 -24.99
C GLY A 155 -2.41 6.56 -25.65
N ASP A 156 -3.73 6.41 -25.53
CA ASP A 156 -4.71 7.36 -26.06
C ASP A 156 -5.00 8.46 -25.04
N LEU A 157 -4.04 9.39 -24.93
CA LEU A 157 -4.09 10.45 -23.93
C LEU A 157 -5.21 11.47 -24.16
N GLU A 158 -5.69 11.61 -25.40
CA GLU A 158 -6.82 12.49 -25.74
C GLU A 158 -8.11 11.94 -25.13
N ARG A 159 -8.48 10.69 -25.47
CA ARG A 159 -9.66 10.05 -24.88
C ARG A 159 -9.53 9.82 -23.38
N ALA A 160 -8.31 9.61 -22.88
CA ALA A 160 -8.06 9.53 -21.45
C ALA A 160 -8.40 10.85 -20.75
N ALA A 161 -7.98 11.99 -21.31
CA ALA A 161 -8.27 13.30 -20.74
C ALA A 161 -9.78 13.56 -20.70
N ASP A 162 -10.51 13.28 -21.79
CA ASP A 162 -11.97 13.46 -21.85
C ASP A 162 -12.70 12.65 -20.76
N GLN A 163 -12.32 11.38 -20.58
CA GLN A 163 -12.95 10.53 -19.58
C GLN A 163 -12.57 10.90 -18.14
N LEU A 164 -11.33 11.35 -17.92
CA LEU A 164 -10.89 11.82 -16.61
C LEU A 164 -11.50 13.19 -16.25
N GLU A 165 -11.80 14.05 -17.23
CA GLU A 165 -12.59 15.26 -17.01
C GLU A 165 -13.98 14.93 -16.46
N GLU A 166 -14.63 13.93 -17.04
CA GLU A 166 -15.90 13.44 -16.51
C GLU A 166 -15.76 12.75 -15.16
N ALA A 167 -14.70 11.96 -14.96
CA ALA A 167 -14.41 11.37 -13.66
C ALA A 167 -14.28 12.45 -12.56
N VAL A 168 -13.56 13.54 -12.83
CA VAL A 168 -13.45 14.68 -11.90
C VAL A 168 -14.81 15.34 -11.62
N ARG A 169 -15.65 15.53 -12.65
CA ARG A 169 -16.99 16.12 -12.47
C ARG A 169 -17.88 15.24 -11.58
N LEU A 170 -17.86 13.93 -11.82
CA LEU A 170 -18.71 12.93 -11.16
C LEU A 170 -18.15 12.45 -9.82
N ALA A 171 -16.87 12.69 -9.55
CA ALA A 171 -16.19 12.15 -8.39
C ALA A 171 -16.86 12.55 -7.08
N PRO A 172 -17.07 11.59 -6.15
CA PRO A 172 -17.31 11.90 -4.75
C PRO A 172 -16.22 12.82 -4.21
N GLN A 173 -16.56 13.67 -3.25
CA GLN A 173 -15.64 14.67 -2.69
C GLN A 173 -14.26 14.09 -2.30
N LYS A 174 -14.25 12.87 -1.75
CA LYS A 174 -13.03 12.18 -1.31
C LYS A 174 -12.12 11.73 -2.45
N ALA A 175 -12.68 11.38 -3.61
CA ALA A 175 -11.93 10.89 -4.77
C ALA A 175 -11.53 12.03 -5.72
N ARG A 176 -12.27 13.16 -5.67
CA ARG A 176 -12.12 14.25 -6.64
C ARG A 176 -10.72 14.85 -6.69
N ASP A 177 -10.01 14.93 -5.57
CA ASP A 177 -8.65 15.48 -5.58
C ASP A 177 -7.68 14.55 -6.33
N ALA A 178 -7.71 13.25 -6.05
CA ALA A 178 -6.89 12.25 -6.76
C ALA A 178 -7.17 12.27 -8.28
N GLU A 179 -8.44 12.35 -8.68
CA GLU A 179 -8.83 12.45 -10.09
C GLU A 179 -8.29 13.73 -10.76
N LYS A 180 -8.26 14.86 -10.05
CA LYS A 180 -7.69 16.10 -10.59
C LYS A 180 -6.19 15.95 -10.86
N TRP A 181 -5.46 15.29 -9.95
CA TRP A 181 -4.04 15.01 -10.14
C TRP A 181 -3.80 14.02 -11.29
N HIS A 182 -4.66 13.02 -11.43
CA HIS A 182 -4.61 12.07 -12.53
C HIS A 182 -4.88 12.73 -13.88
N LEU A 183 -5.92 13.56 -13.98
CA LEU A 183 -6.19 14.36 -15.16
C LEU A 183 -5.01 15.31 -15.49
N LYS A 184 -4.40 15.93 -14.47
CA LYS A 184 -3.21 16.77 -14.66
C LYS A 184 -2.05 15.96 -15.25
N LEU A 185 -1.79 14.76 -14.73
CA LEU A 185 -0.77 13.85 -15.25
C LEU A 185 -0.99 13.56 -16.75
N VAL A 186 -2.21 13.17 -17.12
CA VAL A 186 -2.56 12.86 -18.52
C VAL A 186 -2.37 14.08 -19.42
N ARG A 187 -2.81 15.26 -18.99
CA ARG A 187 -2.65 16.51 -19.76
C ARG A 187 -1.19 16.93 -19.94
N LEU A 188 -0.35 16.75 -18.92
CA LEU A 188 1.09 17.01 -19.03
C LEU A 188 1.72 16.14 -20.12
N ARG A 189 1.36 14.85 -20.14
CA ARG A 189 1.88 13.88 -21.11
C ARG A 189 1.30 14.06 -22.50
N LEU A 190 0.03 14.46 -22.60
CA LEU A 190 -0.58 14.83 -23.88
C LEU A 190 0.16 16.01 -24.52
N LYS A 191 0.54 17.01 -23.71
CA LYS A 191 1.33 18.16 -24.15
C LYS A 191 2.78 17.79 -24.52
N GLU A 192 3.37 16.82 -23.84
CA GLU A 192 4.69 16.26 -24.17
C GLU A 192 4.68 15.59 -25.57
N GLY A 193 3.53 15.04 -25.97
CA GLY A 193 3.29 14.46 -27.29
C GLY A 193 3.89 13.05 -27.46
N ARG A 194 3.59 12.41 -28.59
CA ARG A 194 4.01 11.01 -28.87
C ARG A 194 5.52 10.82 -29.05
N ALA A 195 6.30 11.91 -29.17
CA ALA A 195 7.73 11.87 -29.50
C ALA A 195 8.63 11.50 -28.30
N ALA A 196 8.12 11.56 -27.07
CA ALA A 196 8.85 11.13 -25.89
C ALA A 196 8.73 9.61 -25.68
N ASN A 197 9.22 8.81 -26.64
CA ASN A 197 9.30 7.35 -26.50
C ASN A 197 10.31 6.91 -25.43
N THR A 198 10.95 7.88 -24.77
CA THR A 198 11.75 7.71 -23.55
C THR A 198 11.59 9.00 -22.75
N PRO A 199 10.99 8.98 -21.54
CA PRO A 199 10.88 10.18 -20.72
C PRO A 199 12.26 10.76 -20.45
N THR A 200 12.53 11.98 -20.92
CA THR A 200 13.79 12.69 -20.63
C THR A 200 13.71 13.50 -19.35
N ALA A 201 12.51 13.66 -18.78
CA ALA A 201 12.25 14.45 -17.58
C ALA A 201 11.10 13.86 -16.74
N VAL A 202 11.12 14.13 -15.44
CA VAL A 202 10.04 13.83 -14.49
C VAL A 202 8.80 14.67 -14.85
N ASP A 203 7.60 14.16 -14.58
CA ASP A 203 6.36 14.92 -14.77
C ASP A 203 6.37 16.17 -13.85
N ASP A 204 6.04 17.37 -14.36
CA ASP A 204 5.87 18.56 -13.51
C ASP A 204 4.50 18.55 -12.79
N LEU A 205 4.31 17.54 -11.94
CA LEU A 205 3.06 17.34 -11.23
C LEU A 205 2.76 18.48 -10.26
N PHE A 206 3.77 19.01 -9.56
CA PHE A 206 3.55 19.97 -8.48
C PHE A 206 3.95 21.42 -8.82
N GLY A 207 4.40 21.72 -10.04
CA GLY A 207 4.93 23.05 -10.39
C GLY A 207 6.28 23.33 -9.73
N VAL A 208 7.04 22.28 -9.46
CA VAL A 208 8.24 22.28 -8.60
C VAL A 208 9.45 21.85 -9.42
N ARG A 209 10.52 22.64 -9.29
CA ARG A 209 11.83 22.25 -9.83
C ARG A 209 12.63 21.58 -8.73
N PHE A 210 12.80 20.26 -8.84
CA PHE A 210 13.65 19.47 -7.95
C PHE A 210 15.12 19.64 -8.32
N THR A 211 15.62 20.85 -8.09
CA THR A 211 17.01 21.25 -8.34
C THR A 211 17.61 21.76 -7.05
N GLY A 212 18.90 21.48 -6.82
CA GLY A 212 19.60 21.93 -5.62
C GLY A 212 20.60 20.88 -5.15
N GLU A 213 21.09 21.08 -3.93
CA GLU A 213 21.94 20.10 -3.26
C GLU A 213 21.11 18.89 -2.80
N PRO A 214 21.64 17.65 -2.92
CA PRO A 214 20.97 16.47 -2.39
C PRO A 214 20.60 16.65 -0.91
N GLY A 215 19.35 16.34 -0.58
CA GLY A 215 18.77 16.47 0.76
C GLY A 215 18.14 17.82 1.02
N MET A 216 18.15 18.71 0.05
CA MET A 216 17.55 20.03 0.15
C MET A 216 16.71 20.35 -1.08
N LEU A 217 15.58 20.99 -0.85
CA LEU A 217 14.82 21.70 -1.87
C LEU A 217 14.79 23.18 -1.50
N ALA A 218 14.98 24.06 -2.48
CA ALA A 218 14.91 25.50 -2.24
C ALA A 218 13.58 25.86 -1.56
N ALA A 219 13.63 26.70 -0.51
CA ALA A 219 12.44 26.99 0.31
C ALA A 219 11.27 27.57 -0.51
N THR A 220 11.55 28.29 -1.60
CA THR A 220 10.55 28.79 -2.54
C THR A 220 9.86 27.68 -3.33
N GLU A 221 10.59 26.63 -3.69
CA GLU A 221 10.06 25.45 -4.38
C GLU A 221 9.32 24.54 -3.40
N PHE A 222 9.87 24.33 -2.20
CA PHE A 222 9.23 23.53 -1.16
C PHE A 222 7.85 24.07 -0.77
N LYS A 223 7.68 25.40 -0.70
CA LYS A 223 6.38 26.05 -0.42
C LYS A 223 5.30 25.81 -1.49
N LYS A 224 5.68 25.41 -2.71
CA LYS A 224 4.71 25.08 -3.77
C LYS A 224 4.15 23.67 -3.63
N LEU A 225 4.83 22.78 -2.91
CA LEU A 225 4.37 21.41 -2.72
C LEU A 225 3.05 21.42 -1.93
N PRO A 226 2.01 20.73 -2.41
CA PRO A 226 0.81 20.54 -1.62
C PRO A 226 1.13 19.65 -0.41
N GLU A 227 0.41 19.84 0.70
CA GLU A 227 0.62 19.06 1.94
C GLU A 227 0.47 17.55 1.72
N ASN A 228 -0.36 17.13 0.76
CA ASN A 228 -0.60 15.74 0.40
C ASN A 228 0.25 15.23 -0.78
N ALA A 229 1.33 15.94 -1.19
CA ALA A 229 2.14 15.58 -2.38
C ALA A 229 2.60 14.11 -2.39
N VAL A 230 3.06 13.60 -1.25
CA VAL A 230 3.50 12.20 -1.11
C VAL A 230 2.34 11.24 -1.31
N ALA A 231 1.18 11.53 -0.72
CA ALA A 231 -0.02 10.70 -0.87
C ALA A 231 -0.50 10.67 -2.32
N VAL A 232 -0.47 11.82 -3.02
CA VAL A 232 -0.81 11.92 -4.44
C VAL A 232 0.14 11.10 -5.31
N ALA A 233 1.45 11.21 -5.09
CA ALA A 233 2.42 10.46 -5.87
C ALA A 233 2.31 8.95 -5.62
N GLN A 234 2.10 8.53 -4.37
CA GLN A 234 1.81 7.12 -4.02
C GLN A 234 0.52 6.65 -4.68
N GLN A 235 -0.53 7.46 -4.62
CA GLN A 235 -1.83 7.14 -5.20
C GLN A 235 -1.73 6.82 -6.69
N LEU A 236 -1.11 7.73 -7.45
CA LEU A 236 -0.95 7.58 -8.89
C LEU A 236 -0.05 6.39 -9.23
N ALA A 237 1.01 6.17 -8.46
CA ALA A 237 1.89 5.02 -8.65
C ALA A 237 1.17 3.68 -8.34
N LEU A 238 0.23 3.62 -7.40
CA LEU A 238 -0.62 2.43 -7.21
C LEU A 238 -1.65 2.26 -8.34
N TRP A 239 -2.10 3.33 -8.99
CA TRP A 239 -2.99 3.24 -10.17
C TRP A 239 -2.22 2.78 -11.41
N LEU A 240 -0.98 3.21 -11.53
CA LEU A 240 -0.12 3.02 -12.70
C LEU A 240 1.22 2.38 -12.27
N PRO A 241 1.22 1.12 -11.78
CA PRO A 241 2.38 0.51 -11.14
C PRO A 241 3.54 0.17 -12.10
N ALA A 242 3.32 0.29 -13.40
CA ALA A 242 4.35 0.15 -14.43
C ALA A 242 5.03 1.49 -14.79
N ASP A 243 4.60 2.59 -14.16
CA ASP A 243 5.05 3.94 -14.51
C ASP A 243 6.20 4.42 -13.61
N GLY A 244 7.42 4.25 -14.12
CA GLY A 244 8.63 4.63 -13.38
C GLY A 244 8.76 6.12 -13.08
N ARG A 245 8.09 7.01 -13.84
CA ARG A 245 8.19 8.47 -13.60
C ARG A 245 7.49 8.87 -12.31
N LEU A 246 6.43 8.17 -11.95
CA LEU A 246 5.71 8.39 -10.69
C LEU A 246 6.52 7.93 -9.49
N LEU A 247 7.27 6.83 -9.62
CA LEU A 247 8.26 6.44 -8.61
C LEU A 247 9.40 7.44 -8.54
N TRP A 248 9.90 7.93 -9.67
CA TRP A 248 10.92 8.99 -9.68
C TRP A 248 10.43 10.21 -8.90
N GLN A 249 9.19 10.64 -9.14
CA GLN A 249 8.55 11.74 -8.41
C GLN A 249 8.52 11.49 -6.89
N LEU A 250 8.30 10.24 -6.45
CA LEU A 250 8.41 9.89 -5.02
C LEU A 250 9.84 10.02 -4.49
N GLY A 251 10.85 9.63 -5.28
CA GLY A 251 12.25 9.83 -4.92
C GLY A 251 12.60 11.30 -4.76
N GLU A 252 12.09 12.16 -5.65
CA GLU A 252 12.27 13.61 -5.53
C GLU A 252 11.61 14.20 -4.28
N LEU A 253 10.41 13.72 -3.93
CA LEU A 253 9.75 14.11 -2.68
C LEU A 253 10.55 13.64 -1.46
N ALA A 254 11.09 12.42 -1.47
CA ALA A 254 11.95 11.92 -0.40
C ALA A 254 13.19 12.82 -0.23
N ASN A 255 13.84 13.22 -1.33
CA ASN A 255 14.95 14.15 -1.32
C ASN A 255 14.57 15.52 -0.75
N ALA A 256 13.44 16.08 -1.19
CA ALA A 256 12.92 17.37 -0.71
C ALA A 256 12.64 17.35 0.81
N HIS A 257 12.32 16.18 1.36
CA HIS A 257 12.11 15.92 2.77
C HIS A 257 13.39 15.54 3.55
N GLY A 258 14.56 15.61 2.91
CA GLY A 258 15.87 15.35 3.51
C GLY A 258 16.32 13.89 3.47
N ASP A 259 15.52 12.97 2.92
CA ASP A 259 15.82 11.54 2.87
C ASP A 259 16.51 11.15 1.55
N VAL A 260 17.77 11.58 1.42
CA VAL A 260 18.60 11.35 0.23
C VAL A 260 18.86 9.87 -0.01
N ARG A 261 18.98 9.07 1.06
CA ARG A 261 19.24 7.63 0.97
C ARG A 261 18.08 6.92 0.30
N THR A 262 16.86 7.19 0.77
CA THR A 262 15.64 6.68 0.17
C THR A 262 15.45 7.19 -1.25
N ALA A 263 15.70 8.49 -1.49
CA ALA A 263 15.64 9.06 -2.83
C ALA A 263 16.58 8.36 -3.81
N ALA A 264 17.86 8.19 -3.43
CA ALA A 264 18.86 7.49 -4.22
C ALA A 264 18.43 6.06 -4.51
N ALA A 265 17.88 5.33 -3.53
CA ALA A 265 17.39 3.96 -3.71
C ALA A 265 16.20 3.90 -4.70
N ILE A 266 15.24 4.82 -4.62
CA ILE A 266 14.12 4.88 -5.57
C ILE A 266 14.59 5.21 -6.99
N LEU A 267 15.58 6.09 -7.14
CA LEU A 267 16.10 6.51 -8.45
C LEU A 267 17.03 5.47 -9.08
N ASP A 268 17.96 4.89 -8.30
CA ASP A 268 18.69 3.65 -8.66
C ASP A 268 17.72 2.56 -9.01
N GLY A 269 16.58 2.62 -8.35
CA GLY A 269 15.34 2.08 -8.78
C GLY A 269 15.03 2.48 -10.24
N CYS A 270 13.97 3.21 -10.51
CA CYS A 270 13.63 3.80 -11.81
C CYS A 270 14.52 3.51 -13.06
N VAL A 271 15.82 3.83 -13.04
CA VAL A 271 16.80 3.44 -14.08
C VAL A 271 16.83 1.94 -14.44
N THR A 272 16.97 0.98 -13.52
CA THR A 272 17.25 -0.42 -13.93
C THR A 272 16.02 -1.26 -14.31
N GLU A 273 14.85 -0.98 -13.75
CA GLU A 273 13.63 -1.79 -13.92
C GLU A 273 12.60 -1.08 -14.80
N PHE A 274 12.61 0.25 -14.84
CA PHE A 274 11.69 1.06 -15.64
C PHE A 274 12.38 1.71 -16.84
N ALA A 275 13.63 1.31 -17.12
CA ALA A 275 14.43 1.79 -18.23
C ALA A 275 14.54 3.32 -18.31
N LEU A 276 14.48 4.02 -17.16
CA LEU A 276 14.66 5.48 -17.09
C LEU A 276 16.14 5.86 -17.19
N GLY A 277 16.72 5.59 -18.36
CA GLY A 277 18.17 5.63 -18.59
C GLY A 277 18.68 6.84 -19.37
N ALA A 278 17.88 7.89 -19.60
CA ALA A 278 18.34 9.06 -20.34
C ALA A 278 19.59 9.69 -19.67
N PRO A 279 20.54 10.28 -20.44
CA PRO A 279 21.80 10.79 -19.88
C PRO A 279 21.62 11.74 -18.69
N ASP A 280 20.68 12.69 -18.78
CA ASP A 280 20.40 13.66 -17.71
C ASP A 280 19.78 13.01 -16.48
N VAL A 281 18.90 12.03 -16.68
CA VAL A 281 18.28 11.23 -15.61
C VAL A 281 19.34 10.43 -14.86
N ARG A 282 20.27 9.77 -15.58
CA ARG A 282 21.39 9.05 -14.96
C ARG A 282 22.32 9.98 -14.19
N LYS A 283 22.61 11.17 -14.74
CA LYS A 283 23.42 12.20 -14.08
C LYS A 283 22.75 12.66 -12.78
N HIS A 284 21.44 12.90 -12.82
CA HIS A 284 20.67 13.29 -11.65
C HIS A 284 20.71 12.22 -10.54
N ARG A 285 20.46 10.95 -10.88
CA ARG A 285 20.62 9.82 -9.95
C ARG A 285 22.02 9.73 -9.35
N GLN A 286 23.07 9.92 -10.16
CA GLN A 286 24.45 9.89 -9.69
C GLN A 286 24.74 10.96 -8.63
N LEU A 287 24.09 12.13 -8.69
CA LEU A 287 24.23 13.16 -7.65
C LEU A 287 23.74 12.66 -6.28
N TYR A 288 22.56 12.01 -6.24
CA TYR A 288 22.04 11.47 -4.98
C TYR A 288 22.90 10.33 -4.45
N ARG A 289 23.36 9.45 -5.35
CA ARG A 289 24.25 8.35 -4.96
C ARG A 289 25.59 8.85 -4.40
N ALA A 290 26.21 9.83 -5.03
CA ALA A 290 27.43 10.45 -4.52
C ALA A 290 27.22 11.07 -3.13
N ALA A 291 26.08 11.73 -2.91
CA ALA A 291 25.75 12.28 -1.59
C ALA A 291 25.56 11.20 -0.52
N VAL A 292 24.96 10.05 -0.86
CA VAL A 292 24.85 8.89 0.04
C VAL A 292 26.24 8.32 0.35
N ASP A 293 27.09 8.14 -0.66
CA ASP A 293 28.45 7.62 -0.49
C ASP A 293 29.31 8.55 0.37
N GLU A 294 29.18 9.88 0.23
CA GLU A 294 29.85 10.84 1.09
C GLU A 294 29.29 10.85 2.52
N ALA A 295 27.97 10.70 2.69
CA ALA A 295 27.35 10.62 4.00
C ALA A 295 27.82 9.38 4.77
N ALA A 296 27.98 8.24 4.09
CA ALA A 296 28.43 6.98 4.67
C ALA A 296 29.86 7.03 5.25
N LYS A 297 30.69 7.99 4.84
CA LYS A 297 32.05 8.18 5.38
C LYS A 297 32.09 8.83 6.76
N LYS A 298 30.98 9.41 7.22
CA LYS A 298 30.93 10.14 8.49
C LYS A 298 30.62 9.18 9.66
N PRO A 299 31.21 9.40 10.85
CA PRO A 299 30.71 8.78 12.08
C PRO A 299 29.25 9.17 12.27
N ASP A 300 28.42 8.26 12.79
CA ASP A 300 26.96 8.45 12.95
C ASP A 300 26.14 8.57 11.65
N HIS A 301 26.63 8.06 10.52
CA HIS A 301 25.88 8.03 9.25
C HIS A 301 24.51 7.35 9.34
N GLU A 302 24.25 6.53 10.36
CA GLU A 302 22.93 5.93 10.61
C GLU A 302 21.87 6.93 11.10
N GLN A 303 22.28 8.11 11.61
CA GLN A 303 21.39 9.16 12.09
C GLN A 303 20.84 10.02 10.95
N HIS A 304 20.12 9.41 10.01
CA HIS A 304 19.42 10.15 8.96
C HIS A 304 18.09 10.72 9.50
N LYS A 305 17.87 12.03 9.33
CA LYS A 305 16.55 12.65 9.51
C LYS A 305 15.65 12.27 8.33
N SER A 306 15.04 11.09 8.37
CA SER A 306 13.87 10.84 7.53
C SER A 306 12.63 11.39 8.22
N THR A 307 11.97 12.38 7.60
CA THR A 307 10.62 12.80 8.02
C THR A 307 9.54 11.85 7.50
N LEU A 308 9.90 10.99 6.53
CA LEU A 308 9.06 9.92 6.04
C LEU A 308 9.25 8.69 6.93
N LYS A 309 8.22 8.33 7.69
CA LYS A 309 8.29 7.17 8.58
C LYS A 309 8.58 5.90 7.74
N THR A 310 9.36 4.94 8.25
CA THR A 310 9.89 3.80 7.46
C THR A 310 9.27 2.40 7.68
N LYS A 311 8.32 2.19 8.61
CA LYS A 311 7.68 0.85 8.90
C LYS A 311 6.16 0.89 9.20
N SER A 312 5.25 0.43 8.33
CA SER A 312 3.78 0.61 8.51
C SER A 312 2.96 -0.27 7.56
N PRO A 313 1.67 -0.51 7.87
CA PRO A 313 0.74 -1.27 7.04
C PRO A 313 0.86 -0.99 5.55
N ARG A 314 0.92 -2.09 4.80
CA ARG A 314 0.80 -2.21 3.35
C ARG A 314 -0.54 -1.62 2.87
N PRO A 315 -0.56 -0.70 1.90
CA PRO A 315 -1.77 -0.19 1.26
C PRO A 315 -2.80 -1.22 0.82
N LEU A 316 -2.42 -2.38 0.28
CA LEU A 316 -3.31 -3.38 -0.32
C LEU A 316 -3.63 -4.56 0.61
N VAL A 317 -3.30 -4.47 1.90
CA VAL A 317 -3.68 -5.54 2.83
C VAL A 317 -5.19 -5.53 3.01
N LYS A 318 -5.84 -6.54 2.42
CA LYS A 318 -7.22 -6.91 2.75
C LYS A 318 -7.32 -7.04 4.27
N ALA A 319 -8.40 -6.52 4.87
CA ALA A 319 -8.76 -6.93 6.22
C ALA A 319 -8.80 -8.46 6.25
N PHE A 320 -7.94 -9.07 7.06
CA PHE A 320 -7.79 -10.50 7.10
C PHE A 320 -9.11 -11.11 7.57
N ASP A 321 -9.80 -11.84 6.68
CA ASP A 321 -11.06 -12.49 7.01
C ASP A 321 -10.77 -13.77 7.79
N GLU A 322 -10.86 -13.67 9.12
CA GLU A 322 -10.70 -14.80 10.02
C GLU A 322 -11.73 -15.92 9.77
N SER A 323 -12.85 -15.64 9.10
CA SER A 323 -13.87 -16.66 8.81
C SER A 323 -13.43 -17.68 7.75
N ALA A 324 -12.43 -17.33 6.92
CA ALA A 324 -11.86 -18.20 5.89
C ALA A 324 -10.70 -19.07 6.42
N LEU A 325 -10.39 -19.00 7.71
CA LEU A 325 -9.28 -19.73 8.31
C LEU A 325 -9.55 -21.25 8.37
N PRO A 326 -8.55 -22.08 8.04
CA PRO A 326 -8.69 -23.52 8.18
C PRO A 326 -8.85 -23.90 9.66
N ALA A 327 -9.73 -24.86 9.95
CA ALA A 327 -9.94 -25.36 11.30
C ALA A 327 -8.63 -25.95 11.88
N ILE A 328 -8.31 -25.58 13.13
CA ILE A 328 -7.12 -26.07 13.82
C ILE A 328 -7.39 -27.47 14.35
N LYS A 329 -6.48 -28.39 14.03
CA LYS A 329 -6.48 -29.78 14.49
C LYS A 329 -5.34 -29.97 15.50
N ALA A 330 -5.64 -30.61 16.63
CA ALA A 330 -4.67 -30.79 17.71
C ALA A 330 -3.50 -31.70 17.31
N ASP A 331 -3.80 -32.82 16.66
CA ASP A 331 -2.83 -33.88 16.34
C ASP A 331 -2.57 -34.03 14.83
N ALA A 332 -2.62 -32.91 14.09
CA ALA A 332 -2.36 -32.90 12.66
C ALA A 332 -1.53 -31.69 12.24
N VAL A 333 -1.00 -31.75 11.02
CA VAL A 333 -0.32 -30.60 10.39
C VAL A 333 -1.36 -29.56 10.01
N ASN A 334 -1.22 -28.35 10.55
CA ASN A 334 -2.11 -27.22 10.29
C ASN A 334 -1.54 -26.33 9.19
N VAL A 335 -2.35 -25.89 8.22
CA VAL A 335 -1.90 -24.92 7.22
C VAL A 335 -1.84 -23.54 7.86
N LEU A 336 -0.69 -22.86 7.74
CA LEU A 336 -0.47 -21.52 8.24
C LEU A 336 -0.37 -20.55 7.05
N PRO A 337 -1.40 -19.70 6.81
CA PRO A 337 -1.33 -18.68 5.78
C PRO A 337 -0.46 -17.48 6.20
N TRP A 338 0.34 -16.91 5.29
CA TRP A 338 1.12 -15.69 5.53
C TRP A 338 0.30 -14.50 6.08
N PRO A 339 -0.94 -14.25 5.61
CA PRO A 339 -1.76 -13.16 6.15
C PRO A 339 -1.98 -13.21 7.68
N VAL A 340 -1.99 -14.41 8.27
CA VAL A 340 -2.09 -14.60 9.73
C VAL A 340 -0.87 -14.03 10.44
N LEU A 341 0.33 -14.24 9.88
CA LEU A 341 1.60 -13.76 10.41
C LEU A 341 1.72 -12.25 10.23
N THR A 342 1.42 -11.75 9.03
CA THR A 342 1.52 -10.32 8.69
C THR A 342 0.51 -9.44 9.42
N ALA A 343 -0.58 -10.02 9.92
CA ALA A 343 -1.57 -9.33 10.75
C ALA A 343 -1.09 -9.05 12.19
N THR A 344 0.09 -9.54 12.57
CA THR A 344 0.67 -9.27 13.89
C THR A 344 0.93 -7.77 14.07
N ALA A 345 0.30 -7.17 15.08
CA ALA A 345 0.46 -5.76 15.41
C ALA A 345 1.44 -5.58 16.58
N THR A 346 1.72 -4.32 16.96
CA THR A 346 2.47 -4.01 18.19
C THR A 346 1.65 -3.09 19.10
N ASP A 347 1.69 -3.34 20.40
CA ASP A 347 1.07 -2.46 21.39
C ASP A 347 1.86 -1.14 21.58
N ALA A 348 1.35 -0.24 22.42
CA ALA A 348 2.00 1.05 22.70
C ALA A 348 3.42 0.95 23.32
N LYS A 349 3.82 -0.25 23.79
CA LYS A 349 5.14 -0.54 24.34
C LYS A 349 6.02 -1.33 23.35
N GLY A 350 5.56 -1.53 22.11
CA GLY A 350 6.28 -2.25 21.07
C GLY A 350 6.19 -3.78 21.19
N ARG A 351 5.32 -4.31 22.04
CA ARG A 351 5.17 -5.78 22.21
C ARG A 351 4.26 -6.34 21.13
N PRO A 352 4.58 -7.51 20.55
CA PRO A 352 3.76 -8.11 19.51
C PRO A 352 2.37 -8.51 20.05
N MET A 353 1.34 -8.23 19.27
CA MET A 353 -0.04 -8.64 19.49
C MET A 353 -0.43 -9.60 18.38
N PHE A 354 -0.46 -10.89 18.71
CA PHE A 354 -0.79 -11.96 17.76
C PHE A 354 -2.31 -12.12 17.62
N LEU A 355 -2.75 -12.53 16.42
CA LEU A 355 -4.13 -12.97 16.23
C LEU A 355 -4.42 -14.19 17.11
N LYS A 356 -5.64 -14.28 17.65
CA LYS A 356 -6.07 -15.41 18.49
C LYS A 356 -5.89 -16.76 17.80
N TYR A 357 -6.10 -16.80 16.48
CA TYR A 357 -5.83 -17.99 15.67
C TYR A 357 -4.37 -18.41 15.70
N LEU A 358 -3.45 -17.45 15.59
CA LEU A 358 -2.01 -17.70 15.64
C LEU A 358 -1.59 -18.19 17.03
N GLU A 359 -2.15 -17.61 18.10
CA GLU A 359 -1.92 -18.07 19.47
C GLU A 359 -2.35 -19.52 19.68
N GLN A 360 -3.43 -19.96 19.04
CA GLN A 360 -3.89 -21.35 19.10
C GLN A 360 -2.97 -22.33 18.35
N LEU A 361 -2.15 -21.85 17.42
CA LEU A 361 -1.16 -22.65 16.68
C LEU A 361 0.21 -22.71 17.37
N ASP A 362 0.45 -21.91 18.41
CA ASP A 362 1.71 -21.92 19.15
C ASP A 362 1.97 -23.30 19.77
N GLY A 363 3.15 -23.86 19.50
CA GLY A 363 3.54 -25.23 19.88
C GLY A 363 2.93 -26.35 19.01
N LYS A 364 2.14 -26.05 17.97
CA LYS A 364 1.58 -27.06 17.05
C LYS A 364 2.42 -27.23 15.80
N THR A 365 2.29 -28.39 15.15
CA THR A 365 2.90 -28.61 13.83
C THR A 365 2.10 -27.87 12.76
N VAL A 366 2.81 -27.02 12.01
CA VAL A 366 2.25 -26.22 10.92
C VAL A 366 2.97 -26.48 9.60
N THR A 367 2.33 -26.10 8.50
CA THR A 367 2.96 -26.02 7.19
C THR A 367 2.76 -24.65 6.56
N LEU A 368 3.84 -24.12 5.96
CA LEU A 368 3.91 -22.79 5.37
C LEU A 368 4.71 -22.88 4.08
N ASN A 369 4.22 -22.25 3.00
CA ASN A 369 4.94 -22.11 1.74
C ASN A 369 5.74 -20.82 1.76
N GLY A 370 6.97 -20.80 1.24
CA GLY A 370 7.77 -19.57 1.19
C GLY A 370 9.06 -19.74 0.40
N PHE A 371 9.93 -18.74 0.49
CA PHE A 371 11.20 -18.71 -0.22
C PHE A 371 12.35 -18.87 0.77
N MET A 372 13.24 -19.82 0.50
CA MET A 372 14.41 -20.08 1.33
C MET A 372 15.44 -18.95 1.15
N GLN A 373 15.92 -18.41 2.27
CA GLN A 373 17.06 -17.50 2.32
C GLN A 373 18.11 -18.06 3.29
N PRO A 374 19.23 -18.61 2.77
CA PRO A 374 20.33 -19.09 3.60
C PRO A 374 20.89 -17.98 4.49
N LEU A 375 21.30 -18.34 5.71
CA LEU A 375 21.99 -17.43 6.64
C LEU A 375 23.49 -17.32 6.33
N ARG A 376 24.04 -18.31 5.65
CA ARG A 376 25.47 -18.45 5.29
C ARG A 376 25.57 -19.08 3.91
N ASP A 377 26.70 -18.84 3.25
CA ASP A 377 27.05 -19.49 1.98
C ASP A 377 27.51 -20.93 2.23
N GLU A 378 26.55 -21.80 2.58
CA GLU A 378 26.77 -23.23 2.82
C GLU A 378 26.03 -24.05 1.75
N LEU A 379 26.67 -25.13 1.28
CA LEU A 379 26.08 -26.04 0.28
C LEU A 379 24.85 -26.78 0.81
N ALA A 380 24.85 -27.12 2.11
CA ALA A 380 23.77 -27.80 2.79
C ALA A 380 23.36 -26.98 4.03
N VAL A 381 22.13 -26.47 4.05
CA VAL A 381 21.63 -25.60 5.12
C VAL A 381 20.93 -26.42 6.20
N THR A 382 21.27 -26.16 7.46
CA THR A 382 20.58 -26.70 8.65
C THR A 382 19.60 -25.71 9.27
N SER A 383 19.86 -24.42 9.06
CA SER A 383 18.95 -23.32 9.41
C SER A 383 18.93 -22.25 8.32
N PHE A 384 17.78 -21.60 8.16
CA PHE A 384 17.56 -20.57 7.15
C PHE A 384 16.39 -19.66 7.53
N MET A 385 16.27 -18.53 6.85
CA MET A 385 15.07 -17.69 6.92
C MET A 385 14.08 -18.10 5.83
N LEU A 386 12.82 -18.33 6.20
CA LEU A 386 11.73 -18.51 5.26
C LEU A 386 11.01 -17.17 5.08
N LEU A 387 10.88 -16.76 3.81
CA LEU A 387 10.34 -15.47 3.42
C LEU A 387 9.00 -15.61 2.70
N GLU A 388 8.09 -14.65 2.87
CA GLU A 388 6.83 -14.57 2.12
C GLU A 388 7.07 -14.45 0.60
N TYR A 389 8.12 -13.72 0.21
CA TYR A 389 8.49 -13.43 -1.17
C TYR A 389 10.00 -13.56 -1.37
N PRO A 390 10.48 -13.89 -2.58
CA PRO A 390 11.91 -14.06 -2.83
C PRO A 390 12.61 -12.71 -2.80
N VAL A 391 13.74 -12.64 -2.11
CA VAL A 391 14.62 -11.47 -2.11
C VAL A 391 15.65 -11.59 -3.23
N GLY A 392 15.33 -11.05 -4.40
CA GLY A 392 16.26 -10.95 -5.55
C GLY A 392 16.96 -9.59 -5.69
N CYS A 393 16.52 -8.60 -4.90
CA CYS A 393 16.98 -7.21 -4.77
C CYS A 393 16.60 -6.21 -5.91
N TRP A 394 15.83 -5.21 -5.48
CA TRP A 394 15.74 -3.81 -5.93
C TRP A 394 15.81 -2.92 -4.69
N PHE A 395 16.86 -3.18 -3.93
CA PHE A 395 17.21 -2.64 -2.61
C PHE A 395 16.35 -3.18 -1.46
N CYS A 396 16.97 -4.03 -0.66
CA CYS A 396 16.39 -4.75 0.45
C CYS A 396 15.63 -3.83 1.42
N GLU A 397 14.30 -3.98 1.45
CA GLU A 397 13.62 -3.96 2.73
C GLU A 397 14.02 -5.25 3.44
N THR A 398 14.67 -5.16 4.59
CA THR A 398 14.57 -6.27 5.55
C THR A 398 13.09 -6.59 5.64
N PRO A 399 12.65 -7.82 5.26
CA PRO A 399 11.25 -8.18 5.37
C PRO A 399 10.80 -7.81 6.79
N GLU A 400 9.62 -7.22 6.92
CA GLU A 400 9.15 -6.86 8.26
C GLU A 400 9.27 -8.09 9.17
N PRO A 401 9.52 -7.94 10.48
CA PRO A 401 9.62 -9.09 11.37
C PRO A 401 8.45 -10.07 11.23
N THR A 402 7.29 -9.58 10.76
CA THR A 402 6.08 -10.35 10.49
C THR A 402 6.09 -11.16 9.18
N GLY A 403 6.98 -10.85 8.25
CA GLY A 403 7.22 -11.58 6.99
C GLY A 403 8.47 -12.49 7.03
N LEU A 404 9.03 -12.70 8.23
CA LEU A 404 10.19 -13.54 8.48
C LEU A 404 9.82 -14.71 9.39
N VAL A 405 10.21 -15.92 9.00
CA VAL A 405 10.14 -17.09 9.88
C VAL A 405 11.52 -17.73 9.95
N SER A 406 12.07 -17.82 11.16
CA SER A 406 13.30 -18.58 11.40
C SER A 406 13.00 -20.07 11.28
N VAL A 407 13.80 -20.82 10.53
CA VAL A 407 13.61 -22.27 10.36
C VAL A 407 14.85 -23.01 10.80
N GLU A 408 14.65 -23.95 11.72
CA GLU A 408 15.65 -24.93 12.14
C GLU A 408 15.19 -26.33 11.75
N LEU A 409 16.00 -27.02 10.95
CA LEU A 409 15.71 -28.37 10.51
C LEU A 409 15.89 -29.36 11.67
N LYS A 410 15.17 -30.49 11.58
CA LYS A 410 15.33 -31.59 12.53
C LYS A 410 16.80 -31.99 12.68
N ALA A 411 17.23 -32.24 13.92
CA ALA A 411 18.62 -32.59 14.24
C ALA A 411 19.19 -33.68 13.30
N GLY A 412 20.38 -33.42 12.75
CA GLY A 412 21.05 -34.32 11.81
C GLY A 412 20.48 -34.30 10.38
N LYS A 413 19.58 -33.37 10.06
CA LYS A 413 19.09 -33.13 8.68
C LYS A 413 19.66 -31.83 8.13
N ALA A 414 19.92 -31.84 6.84
CA ALA A 414 20.25 -30.67 6.05
C ALA A 414 19.44 -30.69 4.75
N SER A 415 19.26 -29.53 4.14
CA SER A 415 18.66 -29.39 2.80
C SER A 415 19.60 -28.61 1.91
N ASP A 416 19.65 -28.95 0.63
CA ASP A 416 20.28 -28.08 -0.35
C ASP A 416 19.46 -26.79 -0.51
N PHE A 417 20.12 -25.71 -0.91
CA PHE A 417 19.46 -24.47 -1.25
C PHE A 417 18.56 -24.67 -2.48
N LYS A 418 17.26 -24.42 -2.31
CA LYS A 418 16.27 -24.52 -3.39
C LYS A 418 15.88 -23.12 -3.87
N LYS A 419 16.17 -22.83 -5.14
CA LYS A 419 15.66 -21.63 -5.82
C LYS A 419 14.19 -21.83 -6.19
N GLY A 420 13.31 -21.06 -5.57
CA GLY A 420 11.87 -21.09 -5.85
C GLY A 420 11.02 -21.21 -4.59
N LEU A 421 9.73 -21.45 -4.79
CA LEU A 421 8.77 -21.66 -3.72
C LEU A 421 8.97 -23.05 -3.11
N ILE A 422 9.08 -23.12 -1.79
CA ILE A 422 9.21 -24.38 -1.03
C ILE A 422 8.10 -24.50 0.00
N LYS A 423 7.80 -25.73 0.41
CA LYS A 423 6.92 -26.02 1.54
C LYS A 423 7.75 -26.41 2.75
N VAL A 424 7.52 -25.75 3.89
CA VAL A 424 8.16 -26.10 5.16
C VAL A 424 7.10 -26.65 6.11
N THR A 425 7.44 -27.70 6.84
CA THR A 425 6.60 -28.27 7.91
C THR A 425 7.43 -28.38 9.18
N GLY A 426 6.96 -27.83 10.30
CA GLY A 426 7.68 -27.83 11.58
C GLY A 426 6.79 -27.38 12.73
N THR A 427 7.34 -27.31 13.94
CA THR A 427 6.62 -26.86 15.14
C THR A 427 6.74 -25.34 15.28
N LEU A 428 5.60 -24.65 15.32
CA LEU A 428 5.55 -23.19 15.44
C LEU A 428 5.87 -22.75 16.88
N THR A 429 6.68 -21.71 17.02
CA THR A 429 6.90 -21.01 18.30
C THR A 429 6.76 -19.50 18.08
N LEU A 430 5.99 -18.85 18.96
CA LEU A 430 5.79 -17.39 18.96
C LEU A 430 6.62 -16.70 20.04
N ASN A 431 7.38 -15.68 19.66
CA ASN A 431 8.17 -14.87 20.60
C ASN A 431 7.39 -13.65 21.08
N ARG A 432 7.24 -13.50 22.41
CA ARG A 432 6.45 -12.44 23.05
C ARG A 432 7.29 -11.40 23.80
N THR A 433 8.54 -11.72 24.09
CA THR A 433 9.29 -11.06 25.17
C THR A 433 10.72 -10.71 24.82
N ASP A 434 11.33 -11.41 23.87
CA ASP A 434 12.73 -11.18 23.52
C ASP A 434 12.84 -10.28 22.27
N PRO A 435 13.27 -9.02 22.40
CA PRO A 435 13.39 -8.11 21.27
C PRO A 435 14.51 -8.49 20.29
N GLU A 436 15.46 -9.33 20.71
CA GLU A 436 16.61 -9.76 19.88
C GLU A 436 16.32 -11.04 19.07
N SER A 437 15.17 -11.67 19.29
CA SER A 437 14.79 -12.93 18.63
C SER A 437 13.65 -12.74 17.63
N TYR A 438 13.52 -13.66 16.68
CA TYR A 438 12.50 -13.61 15.63
C TYR A 438 11.09 -13.75 16.21
N LEU A 439 10.10 -13.06 15.64
CA LEU A 439 8.69 -13.17 16.06
C LEU A 439 8.16 -14.60 15.91
N PHE A 440 8.62 -15.31 14.88
CA PHE A 440 8.16 -16.64 14.51
C PHE A 440 9.34 -17.56 14.24
N SER A 441 9.28 -18.77 14.81
CA SER A 441 10.25 -19.83 14.54
C SER A 441 9.55 -21.15 14.24
N LEU A 442 10.15 -21.94 13.34
CA LEU A 442 9.81 -23.34 13.08
C LEU A 442 11.00 -24.21 13.49
N THR A 443 10.79 -25.08 14.47
CA THR A 443 11.77 -26.08 14.91
C THR A 443 11.34 -27.49 14.47
N ASP A 444 12.28 -28.44 14.53
CA ASP A 444 12.08 -29.81 14.03
C ASP A 444 11.55 -29.86 12.59
N ALA A 445 11.97 -28.87 11.78
CA ALA A 445 11.37 -28.65 10.48
C ALA A 445 11.88 -29.62 9.41
N ARG A 446 11.08 -29.79 8.36
CA ARG A 446 11.43 -30.49 7.12
C ARG A 446 10.98 -29.69 5.90
N VAL A 447 11.75 -29.79 4.82
CA VAL A 447 11.48 -29.11 3.54
C VAL A 447 10.87 -30.09 2.54
N GLY A 448 9.78 -29.69 1.89
CA GLY A 448 9.12 -30.41 0.81
C GLY A 448 8.96 -29.54 -0.44
N GLU A 449 8.32 -30.10 -1.47
CA GLU A 449 7.90 -29.35 -2.66
C GLU A 449 6.59 -28.60 -2.37
N ALA A 450 6.42 -27.44 -3.00
CA ALA A 450 5.16 -26.71 -2.93
C ALA A 450 4.10 -27.43 -3.79
N ASP A 451 2.91 -27.63 -3.23
CA ASP A 451 1.77 -28.29 -3.91
C ASP A 451 1.14 -27.38 -4.98
#